data_AF-A0A1L9X407-F1
#
_entry.id   AF-A0A1L9X407-F1
#
_cell.length_a   1.000
_cell.length_b   1.000
_cell.length_c   1.000
_cell.angle_alpha   90.00
_cell.angle_beta   90.00
_cell.angle_gamma   90.00
#
_symmetry.space_group_name_H-M   'P 1'
#
loop_
_entity.id
_entity.type
_entity.pdbx_description
1 polymer ?
#
loop_
_entity_poly.entity_id
_entity_poly.type
_entity_poly.pdbx_seq_one_letter_code
_entity_poly.pdbx_strand_id
1 'polypeptide(L)'
;MAQHNVPNRSTRVLLPLLLTAFLFFLGENIQSGPRTQIYESILCDQILPNNAFTPPSSARCKDKAVQEELAFLKGTERVLGAIPTILVIPWSIFAERYGRCLSLRLALFGVLCEETWGFLICWFSNTFPIRLILLGPVFEIIGGGPGIVITMIHILAAEAATEEKRTTTFFFIRAMAIAAAVLALLGSSLLMNHHVWVPWLLGLFCLLLAILTTPSELHPATTQNPPDEHTALNPGQNHDDDMSTVSQESGSSTKENASLRSRLAQITQQLHQGARVVYGNTSLIILLGMSFLGQLGEDSLPMALLLYISKRYNWEFARANFLWSLGEAVRFVCLIVLLPRISRMLLSRAGSTTYKTDFAIALASATMLSLGTLLLGLGVSIPISTIGMPALFLSLTTSNHLVIWYMQGSS
;
A
#
# COMPACT_ATOMS: atom_id res chain seq x y z
N MET A 1 12.01 7.35 -42.15
CA MET A 1 12.27 5.99 -41.64
C MET A 1 13.14 6.09 -40.38
N ALA A 2 12.53 6.20 -39.22
CA ALA A 2 13.23 6.14 -37.93
C ALA A 2 12.20 5.74 -36.85
N GLN A 3 11.72 4.50 -36.92
CA GLN A 3 10.64 4.04 -36.05
C GLN A 3 10.80 2.54 -35.77
N HIS A 4 11.91 2.13 -35.13
CA HIS A 4 12.06 0.74 -34.67
C HIS A 4 13.12 0.51 -33.58
N ASN A 5 13.17 1.34 -32.53
CA ASN A 5 14.04 1.05 -31.38
C ASN A 5 13.46 1.34 -29.99
N VAL A 6 12.16 1.65 -29.88
CA VAL A 6 11.47 1.91 -28.61
C VAL A 6 11.13 0.65 -27.77
N PRO A 7 10.89 -0.57 -28.30
CA PRO A 7 10.39 -1.66 -27.46
C PRO A 7 11.42 -2.17 -26.44
N ASN A 8 12.72 -2.05 -26.73
CA ASN A 8 13.77 -2.63 -25.88
C ASN A 8 14.05 -1.81 -24.60
N ARG A 9 13.70 -0.52 -24.57
CA ARG A 9 13.97 0.37 -23.41
C ARG A 9 12.86 0.27 -22.35
N SER A 10 11.60 0.18 -22.77
CA SER A 10 10.45 0.01 -21.85
C SER A 10 10.51 -1.34 -21.11
N THR A 11 10.80 -2.44 -21.82
CA THR A 11 10.92 -3.77 -21.18
C THR A 11 12.08 -3.85 -20.20
N ARG A 12 13.20 -3.16 -20.47
CA ARG A 12 14.38 -3.10 -19.58
C ARG A 12 14.12 -2.40 -18.25
N VAL A 13 13.11 -1.53 -18.17
CA VAL A 13 12.73 -0.82 -16.93
C VAL A 13 11.52 -1.48 -16.27
N LEU A 14 10.57 -1.96 -17.07
CA LEU A 14 9.34 -2.58 -16.56
C LEU A 14 9.61 -3.90 -15.84
N LEU A 15 10.48 -4.77 -16.38
CA LEU A 15 10.81 -6.04 -15.74
C LEU A 15 11.44 -5.89 -14.34
N PRO A 16 12.51 -5.09 -14.13
CA PRO A 16 13.06 -4.88 -12.80
C PRO A 16 12.10 -4.16 -11.85
N LEU A 17 11.25 -3.27 -12.36
CA LEU A 17 10.20 -2.62 -11.56
C LEU A 17 9.18 -3.65 -11.05
N LEU A 18 8.70 -4.53 -11.92
CA LEU A 18 7.78 -5.61 -11.58
C LEU A 18 8.41 -6.59 -10.58
N LEU A 19 9.67 -6.96 -10.78
CA LEU A 19 10.41 -7.79 -9.83
C LEU A 19 10.53 -7.11 -8.45
N THR A 20 10.85 -5.82 -8.43
CA THR A 20 10.93 -5.01 -7.21
C THR A 20 9.59 -4.97 -6.47
N ALA A 21 8.50 -4.75 -7.21
CA ALA A 21 7.14 -4.76 -6.64
C ALA A 21 6.80 -6.14 -6.05
N PHE A 22 7.08 -7.23 -6.78
CA PHE A 22 6.84 -8.58 -6.29
C PHE A 22 7.62 -8.87 -5.00
N LEU A 23 8.90 -8.55 -4.96
CA LEU A 23 9.76 -8.76 -3.80
C LEU A 23 9.32 -7.93 -2.59
N PHE A 24 8.91 -6.68 -2.80
CA PHE A 24 8.36 -5.82 -1.76
C PHE A 24 7.09 -6.43 -1.15
N PHE A 25 6.09 -6.77 -1.98
CA PHE A 25 4.85 -7.37 -1.48
C PHE A 25 5.09 -8.74 -0.83
N LEU A 26 6.00 -9.54 -1.36
CA LEU A 26 6.35 -10.84 -0.78
C LEU A 26 7.00 -10.67 0.61
N GLY A 27 7.95 -9.73 0.74
CA GLY A 27 8.69 -9.45 1.97
C GLY A 27 7.79 -8.92 3.09
N GLU A 28 6.94 -7.95 2.79
CA GLU A 28 6.02 -7.35 3.77
C GLU A 28 5.01 -8.38 4.30
N ASN A 29 4.47 -9.22 3.42
CA ASN A 29 3.43 -10.16 3.81
C ASN A 29 3.99 -11.39 4.56
N ILE A 30 5.22 -11.84 4.28
CA ILE A 30 5.75 -13.07 4.86
C ILE A 30 6.10 -12.90 6.35
N GLN A 31 6.48 -11.69 6.76
CA GLN A 31 6.89 -11.37 8.12
C GLN A 31 5.73 -11.02 9.08
N SER A 32 4.54 -10.63 8.57
CA SER A 32 3.41 -10.15 9.38
C SER A 32 2.96 -11.12 10.49
N GLY A 33 2.77 -12.40 10.16
CA GLY A 33 2.38 -13.42 11.13
C GLY A 33 3.47 -13.80 12.14
N PRO A 34 4.70 -14.17 11.73
CA PRO A 34 5.76 -14.53 12.68
C PRO A 34 6.13 -13.36 13.60
N ARG A 35 6.13 -12.12 13.08
CA ARG A 35 6.29 -10.91 13.90
C ARG A 35 5.26 -10.86 15.03
N THR A 36 4.00 -11.10 14.71
CA THR A 36 2.92 -11.11 15.73
C THR A 36 3.06 -12.27 16.73
N GLN A 37 3.45 -13.46 16.28
CA GLN A 37 3.70 -14.60 17.18
C GLN A 37 4.88 -14.34 18.12
N ILE A 38 5.95 -13.73 17.64
CA ILE A 38 7.12 -13.39 18.46
C ILE A 38 6.72 -12.36 19.52
N TYR A 39 5.93 -11.35 19.17
CA TYR A 39 5.43 -10.37 20.13
C TYR A 39 4.59 -11.04 21.24
N GLU A 40 3.70 -11.95 20.87
CA GLU A 40 2.91 -12.74 21.83
C GLU A 40 3.82 -13.51 22.79
N SER A 41 4.83 -14.20 22.27
CA SER A 41 5.74 -15.00 23.11
C SER A 41 6.53 -14.15 24.11
N ILE A 42 7.07 -13.01 23.68
CA ILE A 42 7.83 -12.08 24.54
C ILE A 42 6.92 -11.50 25.62
N LEU A 43 5.72 -11.06 25.26
CA LEU A 43 4.75 -10.51 26.23
C LEU A 43 4.28 -11.58 27.21
N CYS A 44 4.07 -12.81 26.74
CA CYS A 44 3.69 -13.94 27.57
C CYS A 44 4.72 -14.21 28.67
N ASP A 45 6.01 -14.24 28.30
CA ASP A 45 7.10 -14.46 29.25
C ASP A 45 7.26 -13.31 30.26
N GLN A 46 6.96 -12.08 29.86
CA GLN A 46 7.01 -10.89 30.73
C GLN A 46 5.84 -10.83 31.73
N ILE A 47 4.62 -11.11 31.27
CA ILE A 47 3.40 -10.97 32.09
C ILE A 47 3.18 -12.20 32.96
N LEU A 48 3.45 -13.39 32.42
CA LEU A 48 3.40 -14.65 33.15
C LEU A 48 4.82 -15.22 33.19
N PRO A 49 5.59 -15.02 34.27
CA PRO A 49 6.87 -15.71 34.47
C PRO A 49 6.65 -17.20 34.75
N ASN A 50 7.54 -18.06 34.27
CA ASN A 50 7.41 -19.52 34.40
C ASN A 50 7.47 -19.99 35.86
N ASN A 51 6.32 -20.32 36.43
CA ASN A 51 6.20 -21.10 37.65
C ASN A 51 5.98 -22.58 37.26
N ALA A 52 6.75 -23.50 37.86
CA ALA A 52 6.91 -24.92 37.50
C ALA A 52 5.64 -25.80 37.46
N PHE A 53 4.45 -25.24 37.65
CA PHE A 53 3.17 -25.96 37.82
C PHE A 53 2.12 -25.67 36.72
N THR A 54 2.48 -25.04 35.60
CA THR A 54 1.49 -24.60 34.59
C THR A 54 1.55 -25.38 33.27
N PRO A 55 0.39 -25.56 32.59
CA PRO A 55 0.20 -26.46 31.44
C PRO A 55 0.77 -25.82 30.13
N PRO A 56 0.72 -26.48 28.96
CA PRO A 56 1.66 -26.28 27.86
C PRO A 56 1.68 -24.85 27.30
N SER A 57 2.85 -24.45 26.79
CA SER A 57 3.26 -23.09 26.43
C SER A 57 2.31 -22.31 25.53
N SER A 58 1.55 -22.95 24.64
CA SER A 58 0.71 -22.26 23.64
C SER A 58 -0.63 -21.76 24.20
N ALA A 59 -1.28 -22.47 25.11
CA ALA A 59 -2.58 -22.08 25.66
C ALA A 59 -2.44 -20.97 26.72
N ARG A 60 -1.33 -20.97 27.46
CA ARG A 60 -1.03 -19.97 28.48
C ARG A 60 -0.88 -18.56 27.89
N CYS A 61 -0.26 -18.43 26.72
CA CYS A 61 -0.06 -17.14 26.06
C CYS A 61 -1.33 -16.56 25.43
N LYS A 62 -2.44 -17.31 25.44
CA LYS A 62 -3.77 -16.84 25.02
C LYS A 62 -4.56 -16.17 26.15
N ASP A 63 -3.96 -16.00 27.32
CA ASP A 63 -4.59 -15.27 28.44
C ASP A 63 -5.05 -13.86 28.02
N LYS A 64 -6.14 -13.38 28.63
CA LYS A 64 -6.74 -12.09 28.29
C LYS A 64 -5.74 -10.94 28.43
N ALA A 65 -4.89 -10.95 29.45
CA ALA A 65 -3.92 -9.88 29.70
C ALA A 65 -2.87 -9.79 28.58
N VAL A 66 -2.34 -10.92 28.12
CA VAL A 66 -1.36 -10.98 27.03
C VAL A 66 -1.96 -10.51 25.72
N GLN A 67 -3.17 -10.99 25.37
CA GLN A 67 -3.83 -10.61 24.13
C GLN A 67 -4.23 -9.13 24.08
N GLU A 68 -4.61 -8.55 25.22
CA GLU A 68 -4.96 -7.13 25.33
C GLU A 68 -3.73 -6.24 25.10
N GLU A 69 -2.61 -6.57 25.75
CA GLU A 69 -1.36 -5.84 25.56
C GLU A 69 -0.81 -6.00 24.14
N LEU A 70 -0.91 -7.20 23.56
CA LEU A 70 -0.53 -7.46 22.16
C LEU A 70 -1.38 -6.62 21.19
N ALA A 71 -2.69 -6.58 21.39
CA ALA A 71 -3.61 -5.79 20.57
C ALA A 71 -3.31 -4.28 20.70
N PHE A 72 -3.03 -3.80 21.92
CA PHE A 72 -2.65 -2.41 22.17
C PHE A 72 -1.34 -2.04 21.47
N LEU A 73 -0.31 -2.89 21.60
CA LEU A 73 1.00 -2.67 20.98
C LEU A 73 0.89 -2.63 19.46
N LYS A 74 0.22 -3.60 18.85
CA LYS A 74 0.02 -3.66 17.39
C LYS A 74 -0.89 -2.54 16.87
N GLY A 75 -1.91 -2.16 17.63
CA GLY A 75 -2.75 -1.02 17.30
C GLY A 75 -1.96 0.29 17.30
N THR A 76 -1.11 0.49 18.31
CA THR A 76 -0.26 1.68 18.43
C THR A 76 0.79 1.73 17.33
N GLU A 77 1.43 0.60 17.01
CA GLU A 77 2.36 0.45 15.87
C GLU A 77 1.70 0.93 14.57
N ARG A 78 0.46 0.51 14.30
CA ARG A 78 -0.27 0.90 13.07
C ARG A 78 -0.66 2.39 13.05
N VAL A 79 -1.03 2.97 14.18
CA VAL A 79 -1.32 4.42 14.29
C VAL A 79 -0.05 5.24 14.05
N LEU A 80 1.09 4.82 14.61
CA LEU A 80 2.36 5.52 14.40
C LEU A 80 2.86 5.36 12.96
N GLY A 81 2.67 4.19 12.34
CA GLY A 81 2.97 3.96 10.92
C GLY A 81 2.10 4.77 9.95
N ALA A 82 1.02 5.41 10.41
CA ALA A 82 0.25 6.35 9.57
C ALA A 82 0.91 7.73 9.46
N ILE A 83 1.82 8.08 10.37
CA ILE A 83 2.48 9.41 10.39
C ILE A 83 3.36 9.62 9.15
N PRO A 84 4.23 8.68 8.74
CA PRO A 84 5.06 8.83 7.54
C PRO A 84 4.23 9.00 6.26
N THR A 85 3.02 8.46 6.21
CA THR A 85 2.11 8.61 5.05
C THR A 85 1.73 10.07 4.78
N ILE A 86 1.75 10.95 5.79
CA ILE A 86 1.53 12.40 5.60
C ILE A 86 2.68 13.01 4.79
N LEU A 87 3.88 12.44 4.87
CA LEU A 87 5.07 12.88 4.13
C LEU A 87 5.04 12.46 2.66
N VAL A 88 3.96 11.82 2.17
CA VAL A 88 3.83 11.41 0.77
C VAL A 88 3.97 12.60 -0.19
N ILE A 89 3.42 13.77 0.16
CA ILE A 89 3.51 14.97 -0.70
C ILE A 89 4.96 15.46 -0.84
N PRO A 90 5.69 15.75 0.26
CA PRO A 90 7.12 16.10 0.19
C PRO A 90 7.97 15.09 -0.59
N TRP A 91 7.77 13.79 -0.36
CA TRP A 91 8.55 12.74 -1.03
C TRP A 91 8.20 12.57 -2.51
N SER A 92 6.96 12.89 -2.90
CA SER A 92 6.56 12.95 -4.32
C SER A 92 7.24 14.11 -5.04
N ILE A 93 7.33 15.30 -4.42
CA ILE A 93 8.08 16.44 -4.97
C ILE A 93 9.58 16.11 -5.05
N PHE A 94 10.12 15.44 -4.02
CA PHE A 94 11.50 14.97 -4.04
C PHE A 94 11.76 14.03 -5.23
N ALA A 95 10.83 13.11 -5.51
CA ALA A 95 10.93 12.17 -6.62
C ALA A 95 10.96 12.88 -7.99
N GLU A 96 10.18 13.94 -8.17
CA GLU A 96 10.22 14.76 -9.40
C GLU A 96 11.57 15.46 -9.58
N ARG A 97 12.18 15.89 -8.48
CA ARG A 97 13.41 16.70 -8.53
C ARG A 97 14.68 15.86 -8.64
N TYR A 98 14.77 14.79 -7.86
CA TYR A 98 15.99 13.98 -7.72
C TYR A 98 15.90 12.62 -8.42
N GLY A 99 14.75 12.30 -9.01
CA GLY A 99 14.51 11.06 -9.74
C GLY A 99 13.60 10.09 -8.98
N ARG A 100 12.72 9.43 -9.72
CA ARG A 100 11.67 8.56 -9.18
C ARG A 100 12.24 7.23 -8.70
N CYS A 101 13.24 6.69 -9.40
CA CYS A 101 13.92 5.47 -8.96
C CYS A 101 14.82 5.69 -7.73
N LEU A 102 15.31 6.92 -7.52
CA LEU A 102 16.03 7.26 -6.28
C LEU A 102 15.04 7.31 -5.11
N SER A 103 13.92 8.02 -5.26
CA SER A 103 12.86 8.08 -4.24
C SER A 103 12.37 6.68 -3.84
N LEU A 104 12.11 5.80 -4.82
CA LEU A 104 11.73 4.40 -4.58
C LEU A 104 12.78 3.64 -3.76
N ARG A 105 14.07 3.79 -4.07
CA ARG A 105 15.15 3.14 -3.30
C ARG A 105 15.24 3.64 -1.86
N LEU A 106 15.08 4.94 -1.63
CA LEU A 106 15.07 5.49 -0.27
C LEU A 106 13.86 4.99 0.52
N ALA A 107 12.69 4.91 -0.11
CA ALA A 107 11.47 4.39 0.53
C ALA A 107 11.62 2.92 0.93
N LEU A 108 12.12 2.07 0.03
CA LEU A 108 12.43 0.67 0.34
C LEU A 108 13.49 0.53 1.44
N PHE A 109 14.49 1.41 1.46
CA PHE A 109 15.51 1.43 2.50
C PHE A 109 14.93 1.81 3.88
N GLY A 110 14.05 2.81 3.94
CA GLY A 110 13.34 3.18 5.17
C GLY A 110 12.53 2.02 5.76
N VAL A 111 11.77 1.32 4.90
CA VAL A 111 11.00 0.12 5.29
C VAL A 111 11.93 -1.00 5.77
N LEU A 112 13.04 -1.25 5.08
CA LEU A 112 14.02 -2.25 5.52
C LEU A 112 14.60 -1.91 6.90
N CYS A 113 14.90 -0.63 7.16
CA CYS A 113 15.40 -0.18 8.45
C CYS A 113 14.36 -0.33 9.57
N GLU A 114 13.09 -0.01 9.31
CA GLU A 114 11.99 -0.20 10.26
C GLU A 114 11.85 -1.68 10.64
N GLU A 115 11.82 -2.58 9.66
CA GLU A 115 11.66 -4.02 9.89
C GLU A 115 12.88 -4.62 10.58
N THR A 116 14.09 -4.17 10.21
CA THR A 116 15.33 -4.58 10.88
C THR A 116 15.35 -4.10 12.33
N TRP A 117 14.84 -2.89 12.62
CA TRP A 117 14.71 -2.40 13.99
C TRP A 117 13.78 -3.29 14.82
N GLY A 118 12.59 -3.61 14.30
CA GLY A 118 11.66 -4.53 14.95
C GLY A 118 12.29 -5.89 15.23
N PHE A 119 13.01 -6.45 14.25
CA PHE A 119 13.73 -7.72 14.39
C PHE A 119 14.77 -7.66 15.51
N LEU A 120 15.61 -6.61 15.54
CA LEU A 120 16.67 -6.44 16.54
C LEU A 120 16.11 -6.31 17.96
N ILE A 121 15.06 -5.52 18.15
CA ILE A 121 14.44 -5.35 19.47
C ILE A 121 13.84 -6.67 19.97
N CYS A 122 13.19 -7.43 19.09
CA CYS A 122 12.67 -8.75 19.46
C CYS A 122 13.77 -9.77 19.74
N TRP A 123 14.89 -9.72 19.01
CA TRP A 123 16.02 -10.63 19.22
C TRP A 123 16.69 -10.38 20.58
N PHE A 124 16.83 -9.11 20.98
CA PHE A 124 17.38 -8.70 22.27
C PHE A 124 16.30 -8.37 23.31
N SER A 125 15.17 -9.09 23.28
CA SER A 125 14.01 -8.87 24.17
C SER A 125 14.31 -9.04 25.66
N ASN A 126 15.37 -9.77 26.00
CA ASN A 126 15.85 -9.93 27.38
C ASN A 126 16.50 -8.65 27.94
N THR A 127 16.96 -7.74 27.07
CA THR A 127 17.67 -6.51 27.46
C THR A 127 16.81 -5.27 27.21
N PHE A 128 16.05 -5.25 26.11
CA PHE A 128 15.26 -4.09 25.71
C PHE A 128 13.75 -4.32 25.92
N PRO A 129 13.00 -3.33 26.45
CA PRO A 129 11.55 -3.42 26.50
C PRO A 129 10.93 -3.46 25.10
N ILE A 130 9.94 -4.33 24.91
CA ILE A 130 9.25 -4.51 23.62
C ILE A 130 8.62 -3.22 23.06
N ARG A 131 8.30 -2.26 23.93
CA ARG A 131 7.73 -0.95 23.55
C ARG A 131 8.66 -0.10 22.65
N LEU A 132 9.96 -0.39 22.61
CA LEU A 132 10.92 0.29 21.71
C LEU A 132 10.62 0.07 20.22
N ILE A 133 9.85 -0.97 19.89
CA ILE A 133 9.38 -1.22 18.53
C ILE A 133 8.55 -0.05 18.00
N LEU A 134 7.88 0.70 18.88
CA LEU A 134 7.07 1.87 18.50
C LEU A 134 7.90 3.02 17.92
N LEU A 135 9.23 3.00 18.06
CA LEU A 135 10.13 3.94 17.39
C LEU A 135 10.38 3.58 15.91
N GLY A 136 9.97 2.40 15.45
CA GLY A 136 10.15 1.92 14.07
C GLY A 136 9.78 2.96 13.01
N PRO A 137 8.58 3.59 13.06
CA PRO A 137 8.14 4.55 12.04
C PRO A 137 9.05 5.78 11.86
N VAL A 138 9.95 6.07 12.81
CA VAL A 138 10.97 7.12 12.63
C VAL A 138 11.90 6.81 11.45
N PHE A 139 12.19 5.53 11.19
CA PHE A 139 13.00 5.11 10.05
C PHE A 139 12.26 5.30 8.72
N GLU A 140 10.93 5.16 8.70
CA GLU A 140 10.12 5.38 7.50
C GLU A 140 10.03 6.85 7.08
N ILE A 141 10.37 7.81 7.97
CA ILE A 141 10.55 9.22 7.58
C ILE A 141 11.58 9.32 6.45
N ILE A 142 12.57 8.43 6.45
CA ILE A 142 13.51 8.23 5.35
C ILE A 142 12.76 7.50 4.23
N GLY A 143 12.42 8.23 3.17
CA GLY A 143 11.75 7.70 1.99
C GLY A 143 10.22 7.70 2.04
N GLY A 144 9.60 8.05 3.18
CA GLY A 144 8.14 8.25 3.28
C GLY A 144 7.32 6.97 3.42
N GLY A 145 7.96 5.86 3.78
CA GLY A 145 7.32 4.58 4.09
C GLY A 145 6.72 3.83 2.89
N PRO A 146 5.93 2.77 3.15
CA PRO A 146 5.39 1.88 2.13
C PRO A 146 4.40 2.59 1.19
N GLY A 147 3.78 3.69 1.64
CA GLY A 147 2.93 4.52 0.80
C GLY A 147 3.67 5.04 -0.43
N ILE A 148 4.87 5.62 -0.24
CA ILE A 148 5.70 6.10 -1.35
C ILE A 148 6.17 4.95 -2.25
N VAL A 149 6.51 3.78 -1.69
CA VAL A 149 6.87 2.60 -2.49
C VAL A 149 5.75 2.26 -3.47
N ILE A 150 4.52 2.13 -2.98
CA ILE A 150 3.35 1.81 -3.81
C ILE A 150 3.10 2.93 -4.84
N THR A 151 3.13 4.20 -4.43
CA THR A 151 2.93 5.33 -5.33
C THR A 151 3.98 5.37 -6.45
N MET A 152 5.26 5.23 -6.13
CA MET A 152 6.34 5.26 -7.11
C MET A 152 6.28 4.06 -8.07
N ILE A 153 5.91 2.86 -7.60
CA ILE A 153 5.70 1.70 -8.48
C ILE A 153 4.62 2.00 -9.53
N HIS A 154 3.49 2.59 -9.11
CA HIS A 154 2.40 2.92 -10.03
C HIS A 154 2.78 4.02 -11.01
N ILE A 155 3.48 5.07 -10.54
CA ILE A 155 3.95 6.16 -11.38
C ILE A 155 4.94 5.64 -12.44
N LEU A 156 5.97 4.90 -12.03
CA LEU A 156 6.97 4.35 -12.93
C LEU A 156 6.37 3.35 -13.94
N ALA A 157 5.37 2.57 -13.50
CA ALA A 157 4.65 1.67 -14.40
C ALA A 157 3.80 2.44 -15.42
N ALA A 158 3.18 3.54 -15.02
CA ALA A 158 2.40 4.40 -15.92
C ALA A 158 3.28 5.01 -17.01
N GLU A 159 4.51 5.41 -16.66
CA GLU A 159 5.48 5.96 -17.60
C GLU A 159 6.07 4.91 -18.55
N ALA A 160 6.29 3.70 -18.05
CA ALA A 160 6.86 2.62 -18.86
C ALA A 160 5.82 2.01 -19.83
N ALA A 161 4.53 2.09 -19.49
CA ALA A 161 3.45 1.53 -20.28
C ALA A 161 3.00 2.48 -21.41
N THR A 162 2.67 1.90 -22.57
CA THR A 162 1.98 2.65 -23.63
C THR A 162 0.53 2.92 -23.21
N GLU A 163 -0.10 3.98 -23.75
CA GLU A 163 -1.48 4.36 -23.40
C GLU A 163 -2.47 3.19 -23.49
N GLU A 164 -2.34 2.39 -24.56
CA GLU A 164 -3.17 1.20 -24.81
C GLU A 164 -2.95 0.07 -23.77
N LYS A 165 -1.72 -0.07 -23.25
CA LYS A 165 -1.34 -1.17 -22.32
C LYS A 165 -1.31 -0.74 -20.86
N ARG A 166 -1.54 0.54 -20.55
CA ARG A 166 -1.46 1.09 -19.18
C ARG A 166 -2.42 0.40 -18.22
N THR A 167 -3.68 0.23 -18.62
CA THR A 167 -4.71 -0.46 -17.81
C THR A 167 -4.32 -1.91 -17.54
N THR A 168 -3.81 -2.61 -18.56
CA THR A 168 -3.32 -3.99 -18.43
C THR A 168 -2.12 -4.07 -17.48
N THR A 169 -1.23 -3.09 -17.52
CA THR A 169 -0.05 -3.03 -16.64
C THR A 169 -0.46 -2.85 -15.18
N PHE A 170 -1.37 -1.93 -14.87
CA PHE A 170 -1.91 -1.78 -13.52
C PHE A 170 -2.64 -3.04 -13.03
N PHE A 171 -3.39 -3.70 -13.93
CA PHE A 171 -4.00 -4.97 -13.61
C PHE A 171 -2.95 -6.04 -13.23
N PHE A 172 -1.86 -6.15 -14.00
CA PHE A 172 -0.76 -7.07 -13.70
C PHE A 172 -0.07 -6.76 -12.37
N ILE A 173 0.20 -5.49 -12.05
CA ILE A 173 0.78 -5.09 -10.76
C ILE A 173 -0.12 -5.54 -9.61
N ARG A 174 -1.43 -5.31 -9.73
CA ARG A 174 -2.39 -5.71 -8.69
C ARG A 174 -2.50 -7.23 -8.56
N ALA A 175 -2.57 -7.95 -9.68
CA ALA A 175 -2.58 -9.41 -9.67
C ALA A 175 -1.30 -9.97 -9.03
N MET A 176 -0.16 -9.40 -9.35
CA MET A 176 1.14 -9.77 -8.79
C MET A 176 1.23 -9.50 -7.29
N ALA A 177 0.73 -8.37 -6.81
CA ALA A 177 0.69 -8.05 -5.39
C ALA A 177 -0.12 -9.09 -4.60
N ILE A 178 -1.28 -9.48 -5.11
CA ILE A 178 -2.12 -10.52 -4.49
C ILE A 178 -1.43 -11.89 -4.57
N ALA A 179 -0.84 -12.24 -5.72
CA ALA A 179 -0.09 -13.48 -5.86
C ALA A 179 1.10 -13.56 -4.88
N ALA A 180 1.83 -12.46 -4.71
CA ALA A 180 2.90 -12.34 -3.74
C ALA A 180 2.39 -12.51 -2.31
N ALA A 181 1.24 -11.92 -1.96
CA ALA A 181 0.61 -12.11 -0.66
C ALA A 181 0.22 -13.58 -0.41
N VAL A 182 -0.39 -14.27 -1.39
CA VAL A 182 -0.73 -15.70 -1.28
C VAL A 182 0.54 -16.54 -1.01
N LEU A 183 1.59 -16.34 -1.81
CA LEU A 183 2.86 -17.05 -1.66
C LEU A 183 3.52 -16.75 -0.32
N ALA A 184 3.52 -15.48 0.08
CA ALA A 184 4.10 -15.01 1.33
C ALA A 184 3.43 -15.65 2.54
N LEU A 185 2.09 -15.58 2.65
CA LEU A 185 1.38 -16.12 3.80
C LEU A 185 1.42 -17.65 3.87
N LEU A 186 1.35 -18.32 2.71
CA LEU A 186 1.51 -19.78 2.66
C LEU A 186 2.93 -20.18 3.06
N GLY A 187 3.94 -19.51 2.52
CA GLY A 187 5.34 -19.72 2.90
C GLY A 187 5.57 -19.44 4.39
N SER A 188 5.01 -18.36 4.90
CA SER A 188 5.06 -17.98 6.32
C SER A 188 4.48 -19.09 7.20
N SER A 189 3.28 -19.59 6.88
CA SER A 189 2.62 -20.68 7.61
C SER A 189 3.47 -21.95 7.67
N LEU A 190 4.06 -22.36 6.54
CA LEU A 190 4.89 -23.56 6.47
C LEU A 190 6.20 -23.41 7.25
N LEU A 191 6.87 -22.26 7.10
CA LEU A 191 8.14 -21.98 7.78
C LEU A 191 7.97 -21.82 9.29
N MET A 192 6.86 -21.22 9.75
CA MET A 192 6.56 -21.05 11.18
C MET A 192 6.43 -22.38 11.93
N ASN A 193 6.02 -23.47 11.25
CA ASN A 193 5.97 -24.81 11.86
C ASN A 193 7.36 -25.36 12.20
N HIS A 194 8.41 -24.89 11.52
CA HIS A 194 9.79 -25.29 11.77
C HIS A 194 10.48 -24.27 12.69
N HIS A 195 10.58 -23.01 12.25
CA HIS A 195 11.23 -21.93 13.00
C HIS A 195 10.57 -20.58 12.71
N VAL A 196 10.07 -19.92 13.76
CA VAL A 196 9.34 -18.65 13.65
C VAL A 196 10.20 -17.48 13.14
N TRP A 197 11.53 -17.52 13.34
CA TRP A 197 12.45 -16.46 12.90
C TRP A 197 12.81 -16.52 11.41
N VAL A 198 12.74 -17.70 10.78
CA VAL A 198 13.13 -17.89 9.38
C VAL A 198 12.28 -17.06 8.41
N PRO A 199 10.94 -17.05 8.50
CA PRO A 199 10.14 -16.25 7.56
C PRO A 199 10.35 -14.73 7.73
N TRP A 200 10.73 -14.24 8.92
CA TRP A 200 11.09 -12.82 9.09
C TRP A 200 12.43 -12.49 8.43
N LEU A 201 13.46 -13.33 8.61
CA LEU A 201 14.74 -13.17 7.91
C LEU A 201 14.58 -13.24 6.39
N LEU A 202 13.72 -14.14 5.91
CA LEU A 202 13.40 -14.23 4.48
C LEU A 202 12.69 -12.95 3.98
N GLY A 203 11.81 -12.35 4.79
CA GLY A 203 11.20 -11.05 4.48
C GLY A 203 12.22 -9.93 4.33
N LEU A 204 13.13 -9.79 5.30
CA LEU A 204 14.25 -8.82 5.25
C LEU A 204 15.14 -9.03 4.02
N PHE A 205 15.43 -10.29 3.68
CA PHE A 205 16.20 -10.62 2.48
C PHE A 205 15.46 -10.23 1.20
N CYS A 206 14.15 -10.45 1.11
CA CYS A 206 13.32 -10.01 -0.02
C CYS A 206 13.32 -8.48 -0.16
N LEU A 207 13.19 -7.74 0.94
CA LEU A 207 13.25 -6.28 0.94
C LEU A 207 14.63 -5.76 0.48
N LEU A 208 15.71 -6.38 0.94
CA LEU A 208 17.06 -6.06 0.48
C LEU A 208 17.19 -6.29 -1.04
N LEU A 209 16.72 -7.44 -1.53
CA LEU A 209 16.71 -7.73 -2.97
C LEU A 209 15.87 -6.71 -3.75
N ALA A 210 14.72 -6.28 -3.22
CA ALA A 210 13.89 -5.26 -3.87
C ALA A 210 14.66 -3.94 -4.08
N ILE A 211 15.46 -3.52 -3.10
CA ILE A 211 16.34 -2.34 -3.23
C ILE A 211 17.37 -2.55 -4.36
N LEU A 212 17.99 -3.73 -4.41
CA LEU A 212 19.01 -4.07 -5.41
C LEU A 212 18.43 -4.19 -6.83
N THR A 213 17.21 -4.71 -6.97
CA THR A 213 16.53 -4.89 -8.25
C THR A 213 15.88 -3.61 -8.76
N THR A 214 15.82 -2.55 -7.94
CA THR A 214 15.20 -1.29 -8.35
C THR A 214 15.95 -0.76 -9.59
N PRO A 215 15.23 -0.40 -10.67
CA PRO A 215 15.88 0.06 -11.90
C PRO A 215 16.81 1.23 -11.60
N SER A 216 18.08 1.11 -12.01
CA SER A 216 19.03 2.21 -11.93
C SER A 216 18.74 3.22 -13.03
N GLU A 217 18.41 4.46 -12.65
CA GLU A 217 18.30 5.54 -13.62
C GLU A 217 19.67 5.87 -14.21
N LEU A 218 19.76 5.83 -15.54
CA LEU A 218 20.83 6.46 -16.30
C LEU A 218 20.47 7.94 -16.49
N HIS A 219 20.71 8.73 -15.45
CA HIS A 219 20.71 10.21 -15.40
C HIS A 219 19.38 10.96 -15.67
N PRO A 220 19.07 12.02 -14.89
CA PRO A 220 18.03 12.99 -15.21
C PRO A 220 18.53 13.93 -16.30
N ALA A 221 18.46 13.51 -17.57
CA ALA A 221 18.70 14.41 -18.68
C ALA A 221 17.42 15.21 -18.99
N THR A 222 17.50 16.49 -18.68
CA THR A 222 16.69 17.58 -19.22
C THR A 222 15.34 17.77 -18.54
N THR A 223 15.31 18.75 -17.64
CA THR A 223 14.17 19.64 -17.38
C THR A 223 13.44 19.93 -18.70
N GLN A 224 12.41 19.15 -19.01
CA GLN A 224 11.38 19.59 -19.94
C GLN A 224 10.73 20.80 -19.26
N ASN A 225 10.95 21.96 -19.87
CA ASN A 225 10.17 23.15 -19.56
C ASN A 225 8.68 22.75 -19.55
N PRO A 226 7.90 23.17 -18.54
CA PRO A 226 6.46 23.01 -18.60
C PRO A 226 5.95 23.64 -19.92
N PRO A 227 4.95 23.05 -20.59
CA PRO A 227 4.37 23.68 -21.76
C PRO A 227 3.82 25.05 -21.35
N ASP A 228 4.29 26.10 -22.00
CA ASP A 228 3.82 27.47 -21.82
C ASP A 228 2.32 27.54 -22.13
N GLU A 229 1.49 27.45 -21.10
CA GLU A 229 0.05 27.72 -21.16
C GLU A 229 -0.21 29.24 -21.14
N HIS A 230 0.48 30.00 -22.00
CA HIS A 230 0.22 31.43 -22.23
C HIS A 230 0.63 31.83 -23.66
N THR A 231 0.12 31.14 -24.69
CA THR A 231 0.13 31.67 -26.07
C THR A 231 -1.13 31.31 -26.85
N ALA A 232 -2.28 31.41 -26.20
CA ALA A 232 -3.57 31.44 -26.87
C ALA A 232 -4.43 32.48 -26.17
N LEU A 233 -4.22 33.75 -26.52
CA LEU A 233 -5.14 34.91 -26.43
C LEU A 233 -4.30 36.20 -26.39
N ASN A 234 -3.98 36.76 -27.57
CA ASN A 234 -3.91 38.22 -27.82
C ASN A 234 -3.51 38.46 -29.28
N PRO A 235 -4.44 38.93 -30.14
CA PRO A 235 -4.11 39.54 -31.40
C PRO A 235 -3.88 41.05 -31.21
N GLY A 236 -2.68 41.52 -31.58
CA GLY A 236 -2.37 42.94 -31.86
C GLY A 236 -1.81 43.75 -30.69
N GLN A 237 -0.58 44.26 -30.82
CA GLN A 237 -0.30 45.66 -31.18
C GLN A 237 1.20 45.99 -30.99
N ASN A 238 1.71 46.84 -31.88
CA ASN A 238 3.11 47.25 -32.09
C ASN A 238 3.73 48.13 -30.98
N HIS A 239 5.06 48.25 -31.08
CA HIS A 239 5.97 49.38 -30.77
C HIS A 239 6.88 49.34 -29.53
N ASP A 240 8.18 49.24 -29.87
CA ASP A 240 9.37 50.07 -29.53
C ASP A 240 10.00 50.11 -28.12
N ASP A 241 11.31 49.80 -28.16
CA ASP A 241 12.47 50.46 -27.54
C ASP A 241 12.35 51.03 -26.11
N ASP A 242 13.17 50.51 -25.18
CA ASP A 242 14.36 51.27 -24.73
C ASP A 242 15.36 50.44 -23.89
N MET A 243 16.58 50.99 -23.85
CA MET A 243 17.88 50.47 -23.45
C MET A 243 18.24 50.64 -21.95
N SER A 244 19.19 49.82 -21.48
CA SER A 244 20.05 49.95 -20.26
C SER A 244 19.44 49.56 -18.90
N THR A 245 20.13 49.03 -17.88
CA THR A 245 21.56 48.97 -17.49
C THR A 245 21.83 47.77 -16.56
N VAL A 246 23.12 47.39 -16.52
CA VAL A 246 23.83 46.41 -15.69
C VAL A 246 23.53 46.46 -14.18
N SER A 247 23.47 45.30 -13.51
CA SER A 247 24.04 45.05 -12.17
C SER A 247 24.10 43.56 -11.80
N GLN A 248 25.20 43.22 -11.12
CA GLN A 248 25.78 41.92 -10.83
C GLN A 248 25.04 41.05 -9.79
N GLU A 249 25.28 39.74 -9.95
CA GLU A 249 25.50 38.71 -8.93
C GLU A 249 25.05 39.00 -7.48
N SER A 250 24.04 38.25 -7.02
CA SER A 250 24.09 37.37 -5.83
C SER A 250 22.67 36.90 -5.46
N GLY A 251 22.43 35.59 -5.43
CA GLY A 251 21.14 35.05 -4.95
C GLY A 251 20.70 33.73 -5.55
N SER A 252 21.59 32.74 -5.67
CA SER A 252 21.20 31.38 -6.07
C SER A 252 20.37 30.64 -5.01
N SER A 253 20.38 31.08 -3.75
CA SER A 253 19.58 30.51 -2.66
C SER A 253 18.14 31.06 -2.56
N THR A 254 17.86 32.22 -3.15
CA THR A 254 16.53 32.86 -3.06
C THR A 254 15.57 32.38 -4.14
N LYS A 255 16.07 32.05 -5.35
CA LYS A 255 15.25 31.54 -6.47
C LYS A 255 14.69 30.13 -6.19
N GLU A 256 15.44 29.29 -5.50
CA GLU A 256 15.04 27.93 -5.18
C GLU A 256 13.92 27.87 -4.12
N ASN A 257 14.06 28.67 -3.06
CA ASN A 257 13.03 28.82 -2.03
C ASN A 257 11.78 29.54 -2.53
N ALA A 258 11.93 30.48 -3.47
CA ALA A 258 10.79 31.11 -4.15
C ALA A 258 10.02 30.09 -5.02
N SER A 259 10.71 29.13 -5.66
CA SER A 259 10.09 28.07 -6.47
C SER A 259 9.37 27.02 -5.62
N LEU A 260 9.88 26.68 -4.43
CA LEU A 260 9.22 25.76 -3.51
C LEU A 260 8.01 26.41 -2.84
N ARG A 261 8.11 27.69 -2.45
CA ARG A 261 6.96 28.43 -1.90
C ARG A 261 5.86 28.67 -2.93
N SER A 262 6.21 29.00 -4.17
CA SER A 262 5.20 29.16 -5.23
C SER A 262 4.53 27.84 -5.59
N ARG A 263 5.26 26.72 -5.58
CA ARG A 263 4.69 25.38 -5.78
C ARG A 263 3.88 24.89 -4.59
N LEU A 264 4.31 25.14 -3.35
CA LEU A 264 3.47 24.89 -2.16
C LEU A 264 2.20 25.75 -2.21
N ALA A 265 2.31 27.02 -2.61
CA ALA A 265 1.16 27.89 -2.79
C ALA A 265 0.21 27.33 -3.85
N GLN A 266 0.73 26.87 -5.00
CA GLN A 266 -0.07 26.20 -6.03
C GLN A 266 -0.72 24.90 -5.55
N ILE A 267 -0.02 24.06 -4.78
CA ILE A 267 -0.59 22.84 -4.18
C ILE A 267 -1.69 23.21 -3.18
N THR A 268 -1.46 24.21 -2.32
CA THR A 268 -2.49 24.67 -1.38
C THR A 268 -3.69 25.28 -2.10
N GLN A 269 -3.47 25.93 -3.23
CA GLN A 269 -4.53 26.52 -4.04
C GLN A 269 -5.32 25.44 -4.80
N GLN A 270 -4.66 24.40 -5.31
CA GLN A 270 -5.30 23.21 -5.89
C GLN A 270 -6.04 22.40 -4.82
N LEU A 271 -5.48 22.27 -3.62
CA LEU A 271 -6.13 21.61 -2.50
C LEU A 271 -7.34 22.42 -2.00
N HIS A 272 -7.26 23.75 -1.97
CA HIS A 272 -8.38 24.62 -1.66
C HIS A 272 -9.47 24.54 -2.73
N GLN A 273 -9.10 24.55 -4.01
CA GLN A 273 -10.05 24.39 -5.11
C GLN A 273 -10.72 23.02 -5.08
N GLY A 274 -9.94 21.95 -4.88
CA GLY A 274 -10.46 20.60 -4.67
C GLY A 274 -11.36 20.50 -3.44
N ALA A 275 -10.94 21.07 -2.31
CA ALA A 275 -11.74 21.14 -1.10
C ALA A 275 -13.04 21.91 -1.30
N ARG A 276 -13.04 23.01 -2.07
CA ARG A 276 -14.23 23.80 -2.41
C ARG A 276 -15.20 23.01 -3.30
N VAL A 277 -14.69 22.25 -4.25
CA VAL A 277 -15.50 21.35 -5.10
C VAL A 277 -16.10 20.21 -4.28
N VAL A 278 -15.31 19.63 -3.36
CA VAL A 278 -15.77 18.57 -2.45
C VAL A 278 -16.82 19.11 -1.47
N TYR A 279 -16.59 20.27 -0.85
CA TYR A 279 -17.54 20.89 0.08
C TYR A 279 -18.85 21.32 -0.59
N GLY A 280 -18.80 21.62 -1.89
CA GLY A 280 -19.99 21.98 -2.67
C GLY A 280 -20.91 20.80 -3.00
N ASN A 281 -20.44 19.55 -2.84
CA ASN A 281 -21.21 18.38 -3.23
C ASN A 281 -21.24 17.33 -2.11
N THR A 282 -22.34 17.31 -1.35
CA THR A 282 -22.58 16.35 -0.25
C THR A 282 -22.42 14.89 -0.70
N SER A 283 -22.76 14.57 -1.95
CA SER A 283 -22.60 13.20 -2.49
C SER A 283 -21.14 12.79 -2.61
N LEU A 284 -20.24 13.73 -2.96
CA LEU A 284 -18.80 13.47 -3.01
C LEU A 284 -18.21 13.31 -1.61
N ILE A 285 -18.66 14.11 -0.63
CA ILE A 285 -18.24 13.96 0.77
C ILE A 285 -18.63 12.59 1.31
N ILE A 286 -19.88 12.17 1.07
CA ILE A 286 -20.37 10.85 1.49
C ILE A 286 -19.56 9.74 0.80
N LEU A 287 -19.33 9.84 -0.51
CA LEU A 287 -18.55 8.85 -1.26
C LEU A 287 -17.11 8.74 -0.76
N LEU A 288 -16.45 9.88 -0.52
CA LEU A 288 -15.08 9.94 -0.03
C LEU A 288 -14.98 9.43 1.41
N GLY A 289 -15.92 9.82 2.28
CA GLY A 289 -16.02 9.32 3.65
C GLY A 289 -16.23 7.82 3.70
N MET A 290 -17.16 7.28 2.91
CA MET A 290 -17.40 5.84 2.82
C MET A 290 -16.19 5.08 2.25
N SER A 291 -15.50 5.65 1.26
CA SER A 291 -14.29 5.05 0.68
C SER A 291 -13.15 5.01 1.70
N PHE A 292 -12.98 6.09 2.47
CA PHE A 292 -12.00 6.18 3.54
C PHE A 292 -12.29 5.17 4.66
N LEU A 293 -13.53 5.11 5.16
CA LEU A 293 -13.94 4.11 6.15
C LEU A 293 -13.77 2.69 5.63
N GLY A 294 -14.08 2.46 4.34
CA GLY A 294 -13.89 1.16 3.68
C GLY A 294 -12.43 0.74 3.64
N GLN A 295 -11.52 1.64 3.26
CA GLN A 295 -10.08 1.39 3.24
C GLN A 295 -9.53 1.13 4.65
N LEU A 296 -9.92 1.93 5.64
CA LEU A 296 -9.55 1.69 7.04
C LEU A 296 -10.01 0.31 7.54
N GLY A 297 -11.20 -0.11 7.13
CA GLY A 297 -11.71 -1.46 7.39
C GLY A 297 -10.82 -2.53 6.74
N GLU A 298 -10.60 -2.44 5.43
CA GLU A 298 -9.76 -3.38 4.68
C GLU A 298 -8.35 -3.51 5.27
N ASP A 299 -7.75 -2.41 5.68
CA ASP A 299 -6.39 -2.34 6.24
C ASP A 299 -6.27 -2.86 7.68
N SER A 300 -7.36 -2.92 8.44
CA SER A 300 -7.37 -3.38 9.84
C SER A 300 -7.80 -4.85 9.97
N LEU A 301 -8.56 -5.36 9.00
CA LEU A 301 -9.08 -6.74 8.98
C LEU A 301 -8.01 -7.83 9.15
N PRO A 302 -6.85 -7.81 8.45
CA PRO A 302 -5.87 -8.89 8.56
C PRO A 302 -5.37 -9.07 10.00
N MET A 303 -5.04 -7.97 10.66
CA MET A 303 -4.54 -7.96 12.04
C MET A 303 -5.65 -8.33 13.03
N ALA A 304 -6.82 -7.72 12.91
CA ALA A 304 -7.94 -7.95 13.82
C ALA A 304 -8.41 -9.41 13.76
N LEU A 305 -8.48 -9.97 12.56
CA LEU A 305 -8.85 -11.36 12.35
C LEU A 305 -7.78 -12.32 12.88
N LEU A 306 -6.50 -12.05 12.63
CA LEU A 306 -5.39 -12.87 13.13
C LEU A 306 -5.45 -13.00 14.66
N LEU A 307 -5.66 -11.87 15.36
CA LEU A 307 -5.86 -11.86 16.82
C LEU A 307 -7.17 -12.51 17.25
N TYR A 308 -8.26 -12.27 16.53
CA TYR A 308 -9.58 -12.85 16.83
C TYR A 308 -9.54 -14.38 16.76
N ILE A 309 -9.00 -14.96 15.67
CA ILE A 309 -8.91 -16.41 15.48
C ILE A 309 -8.02 -17.05 16.54
N SER A 310 -6.87 -16.43 16.80
CA SER A 310 -5.93 -16.84 17.84
C SER A 310 -6.61 -16.94 19.21
N LYS A 311 -7.31 -15.87 19.64
CA LYS A 311 -7.97 -15.79 20.95
C LYS A 311 -9.24 -16.63 21.05
N ARG A 312 -10.06 -16.65 20.00
CA ARG A 312 -11.38 -17.32 20.01
C ARG A 312 -11.28 -18.82 19.86
N TYR A 313 -10.41 -19.29 18.96
CA TYR A 313 -10.30 -20.72 18.61
C TYR A 313 -9.04 -21.38 19.18
N ASN A 314 -8.21 -20.65 19.93
CA ASN A 314 -6.90 -21.13 20.42
C ASN A 314 -6.01 -21.67 19.29
N TRP A 315 -6.12 -21.08 18.10
CA TRP A 315 -5.33 -21.47 16.94
C TRP A 315 -3.94 -20.86 17.00
N GLU A 316 -2.97 -21.61 16.51
CA GLU A 316 -1.63 -21.09 16.25
C GLU A 316 -1.67 -20.08 15.10
N PHE A 317 -0.83 -19.05 15.17
CA PHE A 317 -0.74 -18.02 14.14
C PHE A 317 -0.42 -18.59 12.75
N ALA A 318 0.32 -19.70 12.68
CA ALA A 318 0.58 -20.41 11.43
C ALA A 318 -0.71 -20.88 10.71
N ARG A 319 -1.70 -21.38 11.45
CA ARG A 319 -3.00 -21.82 10.87
C ARG A 319 -3.87 -20.64 10.47
N ALA A 320 -3.81 -19.55 11.24
CA ALA A 320 -4.51 -18.32 10.91
C ALA A 320 -3.94 -17.68 9.62
N ASN A 321 -2.61 -17.67 9.47
CA ASN A 321 -1.95 -17.27 8.22
C ASN A 321 -2.36 -18.15 7.03
N PHE A 322 -2.44 -19.47 7.22
CA PHE A 322 -2.93 -20.37 6.18
C PHE A 322 -4.36 -20.01 5.75
N LEU A 323 -5.25 -19.74 6.71
CA LEU A 323 -6.62 -19.33 6.40
C LEU A 323 -6.67 -18.00 5.65
N TRP A 324 -5.84 -17.03 6.01
CA TRP A 324 -5.75 -15.76 5.27
C TRP A 324 -5.21 -15.98 3.85
N SER A 325 -4.21 -16.85 3.67
CA SER A 325 -3.68 -17.19 2.34
C SER A 325 -4.76 -17.78 1.42
N LEU A 326 -5.70 -18.57 1.98
CA LEU A 326 -6.84 -19.08 1.24
C LEU A 326 -7.79 -17.96 0.81
N GLY A 327 -8.04 -16.98 1.69
CA GLY A 327 -8.82 -15.78 1.38
C GLY A 327 -8.21 -14.96 0.23
N GLU A 328 -6.89 -14.71 0.30
CA GLU A 328 -6.14 -14.04 -0.77
C GLU A 328 -6.12 -14.86 -2.07
N ALA A 329 -6.08 -16.20 -2.00
CA ALA A 329 -6.16 -17.04 -3.18
C ALA A 329 -7.53 -16.95 -3.86
N VAL A 330 -8.62 -16.91 -3.08
CA VAL A 330 -9.97 -16.64 -3.61
C VAL A 330 -10.01 -15.25 -4.24
N ARG A 331 -9.47 -14.22 -3.56
CA ARG A 331 -9.36 -12.85 -4.10
C ARG A 331 -8.61 -12.83 -5.43
N PHE A 332 -7.51 -13.57 -5.55
CA PHE A 332 -6.73 -13.69 -6.78
C PHE A 332 -7.52 -14.36 -7.91
N VAL A 333 -8.17 -15.49 -7.64
CA VAL A 333 -9.01 -16.19 -8.63
C VAL A 333 -10.17 -15.30 -9.07
N CYS A 334 -10.83 -14.61 -8.12
CA CYS A 334 -11.87 -13.65 -8.42
C CYS A 334 -11.33 -12.49 -9.26
N LEU A 335 -10.17 -11.92 -8.95
CA LEU A 335 -9.57 -10.86 -9.75
C LEU A 335 -9.31 -11.32 -11.20
N ILE A 336 -8.79 -12.52 -11.42
CA ILE A 336 -8.49 -13.03 -12.77
C ILE A 336 -9.75 -13.44 -13.53
N VAL A 337 -10.76 -14.01 -12.86
CA VAL A 337 -11.95 -14.56 -13.53
C VAL A 337 -13.09 -13.54 -13.60
N LEU A 338 -13.37 -12.84 -12.51
CA LEU A 338 -14.50 -11.93 -12.37
C LEU A 338 -14.25 -10.63 -13.14
N LEU A 339 -13.04 -10.06 -13.07
CA LEU A 339 -12.74 -8.80 -13.74
C LEU A 339 -12.96 -8.83 -15.25
N PRO A 340 -12.42 -9.81 -16.02
CA PRO A 340 -12.68 -9.87 -17.46
C PRO A 340 -14.11 -10.30 -17.78
N ARG A 341 -14.84 -10.96 -16.86
CA ARG A 341 -16.26 -11.26 -17.05
C ARG A 341 -17.12 -10.01 -16.87
N ILE A 342 -16.91 -9.25 -15.81
CA ILE A 342 -17.60 -7.99 -15.55
C ILE A 342 -17.32 -7.00 -16.69
N SER A 343 -16.05 -6.85 -17.10
CA SER A 343 -15.69 -6.00 -18.24
C SER A 343 -16.45 -6.40 -19.50
N ARG A 344 -16.43 -7.68 -19.90
CA ARG A 344 -17.19 -8.17 -21.06
C ARG A 344 -18.71 -7.97 -20.91
N MET A 345 -19.26 -8.20 -19.72
CA MET A 345 -20.69 -8.00 -19.45
C MET A 345 -21.09 -6.53 -19.56
N LEU A 346 -20.30 -5.60 -19.01
CA LEU A 346 -20.55 -4.16 -19.13
C LEU A 346 -20.46 -3.71 -20.61
N LEU A 347 -19.43 -4.13 -21.34
CA LEU A 347 -19.29 -3.81 -22.76
C LEU A 347 -20.45 -4.39 -23.60
N SER A 348 -20.94 -5.60 -23.27
CA SER A 348 -22.09 -6.21 -23.96
C SER A 348 -23.43 -5.54 -23.65
N ARG A 349 -23.51 -4.80 -22.53
CA ARG A 349 -24.71 -4.09 -22.06
C ARG A 349 -24.71 -2.60 -22.40
N ALA A 350 -23.93 -2.18 -23.40
CA ALA A 350 -23.76 -0.79 -23.85
C ALA A 350 -25.06 -0.03 -24.27
N GLY A 351 -26.25 -0.59 -24.04
CA GLY A 351 -27.54 0.11 -24.13
C GLY A 351 -28.27 0.32 -22.78
N SER A 352 -27.72 -0.14 -21.65
CA SER A 352 -28.31 0.07 -20.31
C SER A 352 -27.62 1.24 -19.61
N THR A 353 -28.37 2.06 -18.87
CA THR A 353 -27.82 3.23 -18.15
C THR A 353 -26.69 2.79 -17.22
N THR A 354 -25.44 3.14 -17.52
CA THR A 354 -24.20 2.77 -16.79
C THR A 354 -24.37 2.91 -15.28
N TYR A 355 -25.00 4.00 -14.86
CA TYR A 355 -25.34 4.32 -13.47
C TYR A 355 -26.11 3.20 -12.73
N LYS A 356 -27.12 2.59 -13.37
CA LYS A 356 -27.95 1.55 -12.72
C LYS A 356 -27.16 0.25 -12.53
N THR A 357 -26.27 -0.06 -13.47
CA THR A 357 -25.42 -1.25 -13.41
C THR A 357 -24.38 -1.08 -12.30
N ASP A 358 -23.72 0.07 -12.24
CA ASP A 358 -22.72 0.37 -11.21
C ASP A 358 -23.34 0.42 -9.82
N PHE A 359 -24.52 1.02 -9.68
CA PHE A 359 -25.27 1.03 -8.42
C PHE A 359 -25.65 -0.38 -7.96
N ALA A 360 -26.12 -1.24 -8.86
CA ALA A 360 -26.46 -2.62 -8.54
C ALA A 360 -25.22 -3.44 -8.13
N ILE A 361 -24.08 -3.24 -8.80
CA ILE A 361 -22.81 -3.88 -8.45
C ILE A 361 -22.33 -3.39 -7.09
N ALA A 362 -22.40 -2.09 -6.82
CA ALA A 362 -22.03 -1.50 -5.53
C ALA A 362 -22.93 -2.04 -4.40
N LEU A 363 -24.25 -2.10 -4.61
CA LEU A 363 -25.20 -2.62 -3.63
C LEU A 363 -25.00 -4.12 -3.37
N ALA A 364 -24.78 -4.92 -4.41
CA ALA A 364 -24.47 -6.34 -4.26
C ALA A 364 -23.15 -6.54 -3.51
N SER A 365 -22.14 -5.72 -3.80
CA SER A 365 -20.86 -5.76 -3.09
C SER A 365 -21.03 -5.39 -1.61
N ALA A 366 -21.74 -4.30 -1.31
CA ALA A 366 -21.97 -3.86 0.05
C ALA A 366 -22.77 -4.88 0.89
N THR A 367 -23.77 -5.52 0.29
CA THR A 367 -24.56 -6.56 0.98
C THR A 367 -23.71 -7.82 1.23
N MET A 368 -22.89 -8.24 0.26
CA MET A 368 -21.94 -9.34 0.47
C MET A 368 -20.87 -9.01 1.51
N LEU A 369 -20.38 -7.76 1.55
CA LEU A 369 -19.44 -7.30 2.57
C LEU A 369 -20.06 -7.39 3.96
N SER A 370 -21.27 -6.81 4.11
CA SER A 370 -22.01 -6.82 5.38
C SER A 370 -22.32 -8.25 5.83
N LEU A 371 -22.67 -9.15 4.92
CA LEU A 371 -22.92 -10.55 5.25
C LEU A 371 -21.62 -11.26 5.66
N GLY A 372 -20.53 -11.04 4.93
CA GLY A 372 -19.22 -11.62 5.23
C GLY A 372 -18.69 -11.18 6.60
N THR A 373 -18.77 -9.88 6.91
CA THR A 373 -18.35 -9.34 8.22
C THR A 373 -19.27 -9.81 9.35
N LEU A 374 -20.58 -9.90 9.12
CA LEU A 374 -21.52 -10.44 10.10
C LEU A 374 -21.22 -11.91 10.43
N LEU A 375 -20.97 -12.74 9.41
CA LEU A 375 -20.65 -14.15 9.58
C LEU A 375 -19.32 -14.33 10.36
N LEU A 376 -18.32 -13.51 10.06
CA LEU A 376 -17.06 -13.49 10.80
C LEU A 376 -17.24 -13.04 12.25
N GLY A 377 -18.05 -12.00 12.48
CA GLY A 377 -18.30 -11.45 13.82
C GLY A 377 -19.10 -12.38 14.72
N LEU A 378 -20.11 -13.07 14.17
CA LEU A 378 -20.93 -14.04 14.92
C LEU A 378 -20.10 -15.24 15.37
N GLY A 379 -19.16 -15.71 14.54
CA GLY A 379 -18.09 -16.64 14.94
C GLY A 379 -18.56 -17.91 15.65
N VAL A 380 -19.78 -18.36 15.39
CA VAL A 380 -20.44 -19.46 16.11
C VAL A 380 -19.75 -20.80 15.86
N SER A 381 -19.13 -20.97 14.68
CA SER A 381 -18.30 -22.14 14.36
C SER A 381 -17.23 -21.81 13.32
N ILE A 382 -16.10 -22.54 13.38
CA ILE A 382 -14.98 -22.45 12.43
C ILE A 382 -15.46 -22.53 10.97
N PRO A 383 -16.32 -23.51 10.55
CA PRO A 383 -16.76 -23.58 9.16
C PRO A 383 -17.58 -22.36 8.71
N ILE A 384 -18.40 -21.78 9.59
CA ILE A 384 -19.18 -20.56 9.26
C ILE A 384 -18.23 -19.37 9.02
N SER A 385 -17.22 -19.20 9.87
CA SER A 385 -16.19 -18.17 9.69
C SER A 385 -15.40 -18.37 8.39
N THR A 386 -15.09 -19.62 8.02
CA THR A 386 -14.41 -19.92 6.74
C THR A 386 -15.29 -19.68 5.51
N ILE A 387 -16.62 -19.80 5.61
CA ILE A 387 -17.56 -19.51 4.52
C ILE A 387 -17.75 -17.99 4.34
N GLY A 388 -17.72 -17.23 5.43
CA GLY A 388 -17.79 -15.76 5.39
C GLY A 388 -16.60 -15.10 4.69
N MET A 389 -15.43 -15.74 4.72
CA MET A 389 -14.19 -15.25 4.11
C MET A 389 -14.30 -15.03 2.59
N PRO A 390 -14.62 -16.04 1.76
CA PRO A 390 -14.81 -15.85 0.33
C PRO A 390 -15.79 -14.73 -0.03
N ALA A 391 -16.89 -14.59 0.72
CA ALA A 391 -17.89 -13.54 0.48
C ALA A 391 -17.33 -12.14 0.76
N LEU A 392 -16.54 -11.99 1.82
CA LEU A 392 -15.85 -10.75 2.16
C LEU A 392 -14.79 -10.39 1.10
N PHE A 393 -13.93 -11.34 0.72
CA PHE A 393 -12.87 -11.11 -0.28
C PHE A 393 -13.41 -10.85 -1.69
N LEU A 394 -14.54 -11.46 -2.05
CA LEU A 394 -15.23 -11.17 -3.30
C LEU A 394 -15.72 -9.72 -3.35
N SER A 395 -16.27 -9.21 -2.24
CA SER A 395 -16.74 -7.82 -2.15
C SER A 395 -15.60 -6.79 -2.16
N LEU A 396 -14.48 -7.08 -1.51
CA LEU A 396 -13.29 -6.22 -1.56
C LEU A 396 -12.72 -6.11 -2.99
N THR A 397 -12.87 -7.18 -3.79
CA THR A 397 -12.42 -7.19 -5.18
C THR A 397 -13.28 -6.28 -6.06
N THR A 398 -14.60 -6.29 -5.85
CA THR A 398 -15.57 -5.51 -6.64
C THR A 398 -15.62 -4.04 -6.25
N SER A 399 -15.50 -3.72 -4.94
CA SER A 399 -15.52 -2.34 -4.43
C SER A 399 -14.33 -1.52 -4.95
N ASN A 400 -13.13 -2.11 -4.93
CA ASN A 400 -11.92 -1.48 -5.44
C ASN A 400 -11.93 -1.30 -6.98
N HIS A 401 -12.71 -2.11 -7.71
CA HIS A 401 -12.86 -1.96 -9.16
C HIS A 401 -13.78 -0.81 -9.56
N LEU A 402 -14.86 -0.56 -8.79
CA LEU A 402 -15.77 0.57 -9.03
C LEU A 402 -15.05 1.92 -8.93
N VAL A 403 -14.10 2.06 -7.99
CA VAL A 403 -13.29 3.27 -7.84
C VAL A 403 -12.39 3.52 -9.07
N ILE A 404 -11.75 2.46 -9.59
CA ILE A 404 -10.88 2.56 -10.78
C ILE A 404 -11.70 2.90 -12.03
N TRP A 405 -12.89 2.29 -12.19
CA TRP A 405 -13.78 2.59 -13.31
C TRP A 405 -14.37 4.00 -13.25
N TYR A 406 -14.73 4.49 -12.06
CA TYR A 406 -15.20 5.87 -11.87
C TYR A 406 -14.12 6.89 -12.24
N MET A 407 -12.84 6.59 -11.96
CA MET A 407 -11.72 7.44 -12.39
C MET A 407 -11.42 7.35 -13.89
N GLN A 408 -11.69 6.21 -14.54
CA GLN A 408 -11.54 6.07 -16.00
C GLN A 408 -12.74 6.61 -16.80
N GLY A 409 -13.92 6.72 -16.20
CA GLY A 409 -15.13 7.25 -16.85
C GLY A 409 -15.24 8.77 -16.87
N SER A 410 -14.28 9.49 -16.27
CA SER A 410 -14.25 10.97 -16.25
C SER A 410 -13.24 11.59 -17.23
N SER A 411 -12.69 10.80 -18.17
CA SER A 411 -11.80 11.28 -19.23
C SER A 411 -12.47 11.25 -20.59
#